data_AF-A0A7G6RNW3-F1
#
_entry.id   AF-A0A7G6RNW3-F1
#
_cell.length_a   1.000
_cell.length_b   1.000
_cell.length_c   1.000
_cell.angle_alpha   90.00
_cell.angle_beta   90.00
_cell.angle_gamma   90.00
#
_symmetry.space_group_name_H-M   'P 1'
#
loop_
_entity.id
_entity.type
_entity.pdbx_description
1 polymer ?
#
loop_
_entity_poly.entity_id
_entity_poly.type
_entity_poly.pdbx_seq_one_letter_code
_entity_poly.pdbx_strand_id
1 'polypeptide(L)'
;MLIYFFQDYVGKMRDGNLGRLTMLKASAAKHFVERLIEDGYEVCAIGKFYVLTDPAEAQASDRLHDFLRAFGPRDHLTADIAAHLHRIGRYIPLETVD
;
A
#
# COMPACT_ATOMS: atom_id res chain seq x y z
N MET A 1 8.27 4.36 -16.65
CA MET A 1 7.60 4.93 -15.47
C MET A 1 6.10 4.91 -15.73
N LEU A 2 5.43 3.81 -15.42
CA LEU A 2 3.99 3.64 -15.59
C LEU A 2 3.32 3.98 -14.26
N ILE A 3 2.73 5.16 -14.18
CA ILE A 3 1.90 5.57 -13.04
C ILE A 3 0.48 5.13 -13.37
N TYR A 4 0.03 4.02 -12.77
CA TYR A 4 -1.36 3.57 -12.88
C TYR A 4 -2.24 4.48 -12.00
N PHE A 5 -2.85 5.49 -12.60
CA PHE A 5 -4.02 6.16 -12.04
C PHE A 5 -5.27 5.44 -12.55
N PHE A 6 -6.00 4.74 -11.69
CA PHE A 6 -7.34 4.28 -12.02
C PHE A 6 -8.36 5.02 -11.15
N GLN A 7 -8.90 6.10 -11.72
CA GLN A 7 -10.10 6.78 -11.28
C GLN A 7 -11.29 5.85 -11.51
N ASP A 8 -11.92 5.39 -10.43
CA ASP A 8 -13.38 5.23 -10.27
C ASP A 8 -13.62 4.18 -9.20
N TYR A 9 -14.10 4.62 -8.02
CA TYR A 9 -15.07 3.93 -7.17
C TYR A 9 -15.29 4.78 -5.90
N VAL A 10 -15.79 6.00 -6.08
CA VAL A 10 -16.43 6.76 -4.99
C VAL A 10 -17.93 6.75 -5.27
N GLY A 11 -18.56 5.63 -4.93
CA GLY A 11 -19.99 5.45 -5.17
C GLY A 11 -20.57 4.41 -4.25
N LYS A 12 -21.14 4.90 -3.13
CA LYS A 12 -22.03 4.19 -2.20
C LYS A 12 -21.39 3.13 -1.31
N MET A 13 -21.12 3.48 -0.05
CA MET A 13 -21.47 2.63 1.10
C MET A 13 -21.70 3.52 2.34
N ARG A 14 -22.93 4.02 2.47
CA ARG A 14 -23.54 4.40 3.75
C ARG A 14 -24.17 3.12 4.31
N ASP A 15 -23.58 2.50 5.33
CA ASP A 15 -24.32 1.87 6.44
C ASP A 15 -23.42 1.14 7.46
N GLY A 16 -23.67 1.43 8.74
CA GLY A 16 -23.76 0.47 9.87
C GLY A 16 -22.57 -0.36 10.35
N ASN A 17 -21.46 -0.53 9.60
CA ASN A 17 -20.43 -1.52 9.96
C ASN A 17 -18.98 -1.01 9.83
N LEU A 18 -18.79 0.29 10.07
CA LEU A 18 -17.51 0.97 9.86
C LEU A 18 -16.37 0.35 10.69
N GLY A 19 -16.61 -0.02 11.96
CA GLY A 19 -15.57 -0.56 12.85
C GLY A 19 -15.04 -1.95 12.47
N ARG A 20 -15.88 -2.81 11.89
CA ARG A 20 -15.45 -4.15 11.44
C ARG A 20 -14.70 -4.06 10.12
N LEU A 21 -15.15 -3.18 9.23
CA LEU A 21 -14.52 -2.93 7.93
C LEU A 21 -13.15 -2.27 8.09
N THR A 22 -12.99 -1.31 9.01
CA THR A 22 -11.68 -0.68 9.29
C THR A 22 -10.68 -1.68 9.84
N MET A 23 -11.11 -2.58 10.74
CA MET A 23 -10.23 -3.63 11.28
C MET A 23 -9.78 -4.62 10.21
N LEU A 24 -10.68 -5.05 9.32
CA LEU A 24 -10.34 -5.93 8.19
C LEU A 24 -9.35 -5.26 7.23
N LYS A 25 -9.57 -3.98 6.90
CA LYS A 25 -8.63 -3.20 6.06
C LYS A 25 -7.25 -3.05 6.68
N ALA A 26 -7.18 -2.74 7.98
CA ALA A 26 -5.91 -2.65 8.69
C ALA A 26 -5.16 -3.99 8.71
N SER A 27 -5.87 -5.11 8.85
CA SER A 27 -5.27 -6.45 8.79
C SER A 27 -4.74 -6.79 7.39
N ALA A 28 -5.46 -6.41 6.33
CA ALA A 28 -5.02 -6.60 4.94
C ALA A 28 -3.80 -5.72 4.61
N ALA A 29 -3.81 -4.45 5.03
CA ALA A 29 -2.68 -3.53 4.85
C ALA A 29 -1.42 -4.02 5.56
N LYS A 30 -1.56 -4.50 6.80
CA LYS A 30 -0.46 -5.14 7.55
C LYS A 30 0.10 -6.34 6.80
N HIS A 31 -0.76 -7.28 6.41
CA HIS A 31 -0.34 -8.50 5.72
C HIS A 31 0.39 -8.20 4.40
N PHE A 32 -0.11 -7.22 3.64
CA PHE A 32 0.53 -6.74 2.42
C PHE A 32 1.96 -6.23 2.66
N VAL A 33 2.14 -5.35 3.66
CA VAL A 33 3.45 -4.76 3.97
C VAL A 33 4.42 -5.80 4.50
N GLU A 34 3.97 -6.65 5.43
CA GLU A 34 4.83 -7.69 6.01
C GLU A 34 5.31 -8.66 4.94
N ARG A 35 4.44 -9.06 4.02
CA ARG A 35 4.82 -9.96 2.94
C ARG A 35 5.88 -9.38 2.02
N LEU A 36 5.75 -8.10 1.67
CA LEU A 36 6.76 -7.40 0.86
C LEU A 36 8.11 -7.33 1.56
N ILE A 37 8.12 -7.04 2.86
CA ILE A 37 9.33 -6.97 3.68
C ILE A 37 9.98 -8.35 3.82
N GLU A 38 9.19 -9.39 4.07
CA GLU A 38 9.63 -10.79 4.16
C GLU A 38 10.27 -11.27 2.85
N ASP A 39 9.68 -10.91 1.72
CA ASP A 39 10.19 -11.24 0.38
C ASP A 39 11.37 -10.32 -0.05
N GLY A 40 11.78 -9.37 0.80
CA GLY A 40 12.95 -8.51 0.59
C GLY A 40 12.72 -7.29 -0.31
N TYR A 41 11.46 -6.96 -0.60
CA TYR A 41 11.12 -5.79 -1.39
C TYR A 41 11.15 -4.51 -0.54
N GLU A 42 11.67 -3.43 -1.13
CA GLU A 42 11.72 -2.14 -0.46
C GLU A 42 10.40 -1.39 -0.62
N VAL A 43 9.82 -1.02 0.53
CA VAL A 43 8.53 -0.32 0.63
C VAL A 43 8.58 0.71 1.76
N CYS A 44 8.13 1.94 1.48
CA CYS A 44 8.07 3.00 2.48
C CYS A 44 6.90 3.96 2.24
N ALA A 45 6.51 4.72 3.27
CA ALA A 45 5.49 5.75 3.17
C ALA A 45 6.09 7.12 2.85
N ILE A 46 5.36 7.90 2.04
CA ILE A 46 5.63 9.32 1.79
C ILE A 46 4.33 10.08 1.99
N GLY A 47 4.25 10.87 3.08
CA GLY A 47 2.99 11.47 3.51
C GLY A 47 1.91 10.41 3.71
N LYS A 48 0.80 10.52 2.96
CA LYS A 48 -0.34 9.59 2.97
C LYS A 48 -0.27 8.45 1.94
N PHE A 49 0.81 8.40 1.16
CA PHE A 49 1.02 7.41 0.10
C PHE A 49 2.09 6.41 0.51
N TYR A 50 2.16 5.29 -0.20
CA TYR A 50 3.27 4.35 -0.11
C TYR A 50 3.95 4.22 -1.48
N VAL A 51 5.24 3.92 -1.45
CA VAL A 51 6.07 3.67 -2.62
C VAL A 51 6.74 2.31 -2.50
N LEU A 52 6.93 1.66 -3.63
CA LEU A 52 7.60 0.37 -3.80
C LEU A 52 8.73 0.56 -4.82
N THR A 53 9.91 0.05 -4.52
CA THR A 53 11.00 0.03 -5.50
C THR A 53 10.85 -1.19 -6.39
N ASP A 54 10.74 -0.97 -7.70
CA ASP A 54 10.76 -2.05 -8.69
C ASP A 54 12.19 -2.61 -8.80
N PRO A 55 12.40 -3.93 -8.59
CA PRO A 55 13.72 -4.54 -8.74
C PRO A 55 14.31 -4.36 -10.15
N ALA A 56 15.62 -4.15 -10.21
CA ALA A 56 16.33 -4.10 -11.50
C ALA A 56 16.44 -5.47 -12.18
N GLU A 57 16.44 -6.56 -11.40
CA GLU A 57 16.46 -7.92 -11.92
C GLU A 57 15.07 -8.29 -12.45
N ALA A 58 14.99 -8.62 -13.74
CA ALA A 58 13.72 -8.92 -14.42
C ALA A 58 12.89 -9.99 -13.70
N GLN A 59 13.52 -11.09 -13.26
CA GLN A 59 12.81 -12.16 -12.55
C GLN A 59 12.26 -11.72 -11.17
N ALA A 60 12.95 -10.81 -10.48
CA ALA A 60 12.47 -10.26 -9.22
C ALA A 60 11.32 -9.26 -9.44
N SER A 61 11.42 -8.47 -10.51
CA SER A 61 10.35 -7.56 -10.96
C SER A 61 9.09 -8.33 -11.34
N ASP A 62 9.20 -9.37 -12.18
CA ASP A 62 8.05 -10.20 -12.58
C ASP A 62 7.34 -10.81 -11.37
N ARG A 63 8.10 -11.36 -10.41
CA ARG A 63 7.55 -11.90 -9.15
C ARG A 63 6.83 -10.84 -8.32
N LEU A 64 7.37 -9.62 -8.25
CA LEU A 64 6.72 -8.51 -7.56
C LEU A 64 5.39 -8.17 -8.24
N HIS A 65 5.39 -8.01 -9.57
CA HIS A 65 4.19 -7.66 -10.33
C HIS A 65 3.12 -8.76 -10.25
N ASP A 66 3.50 -10.03 -10.23
CA ASP A 66 2.58 -11.15 -10.02
C ASP A 66 1.96 -11.13 -8.62
N PHE A 67 2.76 -10.88 -7.58
CA PHE A 67 2.24 -10.69 -6.22
C PHE A 67 1.27 -9.51 -6.14
N LEU A 68 1.64 -8.35 -6.71
CA LEU A 68 0.80 -7.16 -6.72
C LEU A 68 -0.51 -7.39 -7.48
N ARG A 69 -0.49 -8.21 -8.54
CA ARG A 69 -1.70 -8.56 -9.31
C ARG A 69 -2.59 -9.54 -8.54
N ALA A 70 -2.00 -10.55 -7.92
CA ALA A 70 -2.70 -11.56 -7.13
C ALA A 70 -3.37 -10.96 -5.88
N PHE A 71 -2.72 -9.98 -5.24
CA PHE A 71 -3.29 -9.25 -4.11
C PHE A 71 -4.53 -8.42 -4.52
N GLY A 72 -4.59 -7.99 -5.78
CA GLY A 72 -5.69 -7.22 -6.32
C GLY A 72 -5.63 -5.71 -5.98
N PRO A 73 -6.71 -4.96 -6.26
CA PRO A 73 -6.74 -3.50 -6.12
C PRO A 73 -6.52 -3.03 -4.67
N ARG A 74 -5.67 -2.01 -4.50
CA ARG A 74 -5.22 -1.51 -3.17
C ARG A 74 -5.58 -0.06 -2.86
N ASP A 75 -6.24 0.66 -3.75
CA ASP A 75 -6.49 2.10 -3.57
C ASP A 75 -7.24 2.40 -2.27
N HIS A 76 -8.16 1.51 -1.91
CA HIS A 76 -8.94 1.60 -0.67
C HIS A 76 -8.15 1.28 0.61
N LEU A 77 -6.91 0.81 0.49
CA LEU A 77 -5.97 0.48 1.56
C LEU A 77 -4.79 1.45 1.63
N THR A 78 -4.61 2.34 0.66
CA THR A 78 -3.42 3.22 0.57
C THR A 78 -3.13 3.95 1.88
N ALA A 79 -4.15 4.52 2.53
CA ALA A 79 -3.99 5.23 3.80
C ALA A 79 -3.61 4.29 4.95
N ASP A 80 -4.21 3.09 5.01
CA ASP A 80 -3.93 2.08 6.04
C ASP A 80 -2.52 1.48 5.88
N ILE A 81 -2.09 1.25 4.63
CA ILE A 81 -0.72 0.83 4.28
C ILE A 81 0.28 1.90 4.71
N ALA A 82 0.06 3.16 4.33
CA ALA A 82 0.91 4.27 4.72
C ALA A 82 0.98 4.38 6.26
N ALA A 83 -0.16 4.38 6.94
CA ALA A 83 -0.22 4.43 8.40
C ALA A 83 0.51 3.24 9.05
N HIS A 84 0.47 2.06 8.44
CA HIS A 84 1.22 0.91 8.91
C HIS A 84 2.74 1.10 8.76
N LEU A 85 3.19 1.55 7.59
CA LEU A 85 4.59 1.86 7.30
C LEU A 85 5.16 2.94 8.23
N HIS A 86 4.38 4.00 8.51
CA HIS A 86 4.72 5.02 9.52
C HIS A 86 4.96 4.40 10.91
N ARG A 87 4.06 3.51 11.35
CA ARG A 87 4.15 2.87 12.68
C ARG A 87 5.39 1.99 12.83
N ILE A 88 5.83 1.34 11.76
CA ILE A 88 7.04 0.50 11.76
C ILE A 88 8.32 1.29 11.41
N GLY A 89 8.23 2.62 11.30
CA GLY A 89 9.37 3.49 11.05
C GLY A 89 9.89 3.50 9.60
N ARG A 90 9.11 3.02 8.63
CA ARG A 90 9.45 3.02 7.21
C ARG A 90 8.76 4.18 6.47
N TYR A 91 9.16 5.41 6.75
CA TYR A 91 8.59 6.59 6.10
C TYR A 91 9.66 7.65 5.80
N ILE A 92 9.39 8.45 4.77
CA ILE A 92 10.15 9.65 4.45
C ILE A 92 9.34 10.86 4.93
N PRO A 93 9.87 11.68 5.85
CA PRO A 93 9.19 12.89 6.28
C PRO A 93 9.10 13.87 5.09
N LEU A 94 7.91 14.44 4.90
CA LEU A 94 7.75 15.58 4.02
C LEU A 94 8.08 16.82 4.86
N GLU A 95 9.21 17.45 4.58
CA GLU A 95 9.49 18.78 5.11
C GLU A 95 8.47 19.74 4.49
N THR A 96 7.55 20.25 5.30
CA THR A 96 6.77 21.43 4.91
C THR A 96 7.72 22.62 4.99
N VAL A 97 8.03 23.23 3.86
CA VAL A 97 8.66 24.55 3.86
C VAL A 97 7.59 25.52 4.36
N ASP A 98 7.74 25.96 5.60
CA ASP A 98 6.90 26.99 6.24
C ASP A 98 6.98 28.34 5.50
#